data_AF-A0A2Z6B1W6-F1
#
_entry.id   AF-A0A2Z6B1W6-F1
#
_cell.length_a   1.000
_cell.length_b   1.000
_cell.length_c   1.000
_cell.angle_alpha   90.00
_cell.angle_beta   90.00
_cell.angle_gamma   90.00
#
_symmetry.space_group_name_H-M   'P 1'
#
loop_
_entity.id
_entity.type
_entity.pdbx_description
1 polymer ?
#
loop_
_entity_poly.entity_id
_entity_poly.type
_entity_poly.pdbx_seq_one_letter_code
_entity_poly.pdbx_strand_id
1 'polypeptide(L)'
;MAKNKHSPQKSICAPQDGALSDPNPCNWAISRANADRKNRNKTDNKKEIKKYNPLDDPSPANWKIARNGQLIQTHNKNVNDLGFVYVLSNSLLQRNLIKIGKTNRSINKRISELQTTGVPGKFKLEFALETANCSIVEREVHKELSEYLVSKEFFKIDIDTAEETIREVSKKQSEIST
;
A
#
# COMPACT_ATOMS: atom_id res chain seq x y z
N MET A 1 -39.21 -12.56 49.02
CA MET A 1 -39.13 -12.69 50.49
C MET A 1 -38.18 -13.87 50.74
N ALA A 2 -37.05 -13.82 51.43
CA ALA A 2 -36.56 -13.05 52.58
C ALA A 2 -35.04 -12.77 52.35
N LYS A 3 -34.49 -11.58 52.66
CA LYS A 3 -33.86 -11.16 53.93
C LYS A 3 -32.82 -12.17 54.44
N ASN A 4 -31.61 -11.86 54.90
CA ASN A 4 -30.76 -10.68 55.03
C ASN A 4 -29.46 -11.20 55.72
N LYS A 5 -28.28 -10.70 55.32
CA LYS A 5 -27.05 -10.45 56.11
C LYS A 5 -26.65 -11.38 57.28
N HIS A 6 -25.39 -11.82 57.31
CA HIS A 6 -24.33 -11.27 58.19
C HIS A 6 -23.03 -12.11 58.09
N SER A 7 -21.90 -11.42 57.90
CA SER A 7 -20.55 -11.88 58.29
C SER A 7 -20.19 -11.29 59.65
N PRO A 8 -19.27 -11.91 60.41
CA PRO A 8 -18.20 -11.14 61.08
C PRO A 8 -16.81 -11.81 60.89
N GLN A 9 -15.75 -11.08 60.52
CA GLN A 9 -14.75 -10.41 61.40
C GLN A 9 -13.80 -11.41 62.10
N LYS A 10 -12.47 -11.31 62.20
CA LYS A 10 -11.45 -10.23 62.17
C LYS A 10 -10.05 -10.91 62.22
N SER A 11 -8.98 -10.24 61.77
CA SER A 11 -7.66 -10.16 62.45
C SER A 11 -6.61 -9.52 61.51
N ILE A 12 -6.40 -8.20 61.51
CA ILE A 12 -5.48 -7.39 62.36
C ILE A 12 -3.99 -7.57 61.97
N CYS A 13 -3.43 -6.58 61.25
CA CYS A 13 -2.36 -5.69 61.77
C CYS A 13 -1.90 -4.69 60.67
N ALA A 14 -2.05 -3.40 60.99
CA ALA A 14 -1.25 -2.27 60.47
C ALA A 14 -0.36 -1.77 61.64
N PRO A 15 0.73 -1.04 61.38
CA PRO A 15 0.69 0.44 61.55
C PRO A 15 1.34 1.18 60.35
N GLN A 16 0.78 2.30 59.86
CA GLN A 16 1.00 3.71 60.29
C GLN A 16 2.46 4.16 60.06
N ASP A 17 2.76 5.21 59.29
CA ASP A 17 2.33 6.60 59.44
C ASP A 17 2.16 7.30 58.07
N GLY A 18 1.11 8.11 57.84
CA GLY A 18 1.14 9.58 58.03
C GLY A 18 1.34 10.25 56.65
N ALA A 19 0.62 11.26 56.18
CA ALA A 19 -0.34 12.19 56.75
C ALA A 19 -1.15 12.81 55.57
N LEU A 20 -2.35 13.33 55.88
CA LEU A 20 -3.04 14.55 55.38
C LEU A 20 -2.65 15.10 53.98
N SER A 21 -3.54 15.54 53.09
CA SER A 21 -4.92 16.01 53.20
C SER A 21 -5.41 16.37 51.78
N ASP A 22 -6.66 16.02 51.48
CA ASP A 22 -7.61 16.84 50.70
C ASP A 22 -7.39 17.13 49.19
N PRO A 23 -8.49 17.46 48.49
CA PRO A 23 -8.84 16.80 47.24
C PRO A 23 -8.54 17.62 45.98
N ASN A 24 -8.53 16.90 44.87
CA ASN A 24 -8.65 17.34 43.47
C ASN A 24 -9.49 18.64 43.32
N PRO A 25 -9.05 19.66 42.55
CA PRO A 25 -9.30 19.63 41.10
C PRO A 25 -8.33 20.45 40.19
N CYS A 26 -8.40 20.14 38.89
CA CYS A 26 -8.19 21.05 37.74
C CYS A 26 -6.78 21.57 37.40
N ASN A 27 -6.15 20.86 36.46
CA ASN A 27 -5.88 21.32 35.08
C ASN A 27 -5.61 22.82 34.86
N TRP A 28 -4.34 23.25 34.84
CA TRP A 28 -3.74 24.21 33.89
C TRP A 28 -2.31 24.62 34.32
N ALA A 29 -1.42 24.75 33.32
CA ALA A 29 -0.15 25.52 33.34
C ALA A 29 1.12 24.96 34.05
N ILE A 30 1.96 24.29 33.24
CA ILE A 30 3.35 24.66 32.92
C ILE A 30 4.38 24.77 34.08
N SER A 31 5.13 23.69 34.33
CA SER A 31 6.62 23.59 34.18
C SER A 31 7.25 22.55 35.12
N ARG A 32 8.23 21.81 34.58
CA ARG A 32 9.30 21.02 35.25
C ARG A 32 9.13 19.49 35.25
N ALA A 33 9.41 18.86 34.12
CA ALA A 33 9.94 17.50 34.03
C ALA A 33 10.73 17.32 32.71
N ASN A 34 11.85 18.04 32.59
CA ASN A 34 12.90 17.77 31.61
C ASN A 34 14.07 17.10 32.32
N ALA A 35 14.05 15.77 32.43
CA ALA A 35 15.23 14.94 32.63
C ALA A 35 14.81 13.48 32.39
N ASP A 36 15.74 12.66 31.91
CA ASP A 36 15.58 11.21 31.71
C ASP A 36 14.96 10.74 30.39
N ARG A 37 15.56 11.21 29.28
CA ARG A 37 15.81 10.35 28.12
C ARG A 37 17.20 10.58 27.54
N LYS A 38 18.22 10.53 28.40
CA LYS A 38 19.64 10.55 28.01
C LYS A 38 20.29 9.21 28.34
N ASN A 39 20.16 8.23 27.45
CA ASN A 39 21.29 7.38 27.06
C ASN A 39 20.92 6.57 25.80
N ARG A 40 21.31 7.06 24.63
CA ARG A 40 21.61 6.17 23.50
C ARG A 40 22.76 6.76 22.72
N ASN A 41 23.93 6.24 23.08
CA ASN A 41 25.24 6.41 22.52
C ASN A 41 25.26 6.93 21.08
N LYS A 42 25.74 8.16 21.00
CA LYS A 42 26.60 8.70 19.97
C LYS A 42 27.75 7.72 19.74
N THR A 43 27.75 7.05 18.60
CA THR A 43 28.98 6.52 17.99
C THR A 43 29.10 7.22 16.65
N ASP A 44 29.99 8.20 16.63
CA ASP A 44 30.33 8.99 15.48
C ASP A 44 30.78 8.07 14.34
N ASN A 45 29.97 7.97 13.29
CA ASN A 45 30.44 7.53 11.98
C ASN A 45 30.14 8.68 11.00
N LYS A 46 30.97 9.72 11.12
CA LYS A 46 31.05 10.83 10.16
C LYS A 46 31.53 10.23 8.83
N LYS A 47 30.61 9.65 8.06
CA LYS A 47 30.89 9.27 6.68
C LYS A 47 31.23 10.56 5.94
N GLU A 48 32.50 10.71 5.61
CA GLU A 48 33.03 11.72 4.74
C GLU A 48 32.16 11.79 3.48
N ILE A 49 31.50 12.93 3.26
CA ILE A 49 30.74 13.17 2.05
C ILE A 49 31.78 13.34 0.94
N LYS A 50 32.10 12.25 0.22
CA LYS A 50 32.93 12.33 -0.98
C LYS A 50 32.27 13.31 -1.94
N LYS A 51 32.94 14.43 -2.21
CA LYS A 51 32.50 15.45 -3.16
C LYS A 51 32.64 14.83 -4.57
N TYR A 52 31.53 14.36 -5.12
CA TYR A 52 31.48 13.75 -6.46
C TYR A 52 31.92 14.77 -7.51
N ASN A 53 32.89 14.40 -8.35
CA ASN A 53 33.37 15.21 -9.46
C ASN A 53 32.69 14.71 -10.75
N PRO A 54 31.88 15.52 -11.45
CA PRO A 54 31.08 15.08 -12.61
C PRO A 54 31.86 14.63 -13.85
N LEU A 55 33.19 14.69 -13.83
CA LEU A 55 34.07 14.28 -14.93
C LEU A 55 34.64 12.86 -14.74
N ASP A 56 34.49 12.26 -13.55
CA ASP A 56 35.09 10.97 -13.20
C ASP A 56 34.15 9.77 -13.39
N ASP A 57 32.87 10.00 -13.70
CA ASP A 57 31.87 8.95 -13.93
C ASP A 57 30.78 9.48 -14.88
N PRO A 58 30.66 8.97 -16.12
CA PRO A 58 29.65 9.41 -17.07
C PRO A 58 28.27 8.92 -16.61
N SER A 59 27.67 9.68 -15.70
CA SER A 59 26.24 9.81 -15.41
C SER A 59 25.47 8.49 -15.27
N PRO A 60 25.17 8.01 -14.04
CA PRO A 60 24.11 7.03 -13.87
C PRO A 60 22.81 7.71 -14.26
N ALA A 61 22.24 7.35 -15.41
CA ALA A 61 21.17 8.04 -16.15
C ALA A 61 19.82 8.25 -15.41
N ASN A 62 19.78 8.11 -14.08
CA ASN A 62 18.58 7.80 -13.30
C ASN A 62 18.42 8.63 -12.02
N TRP A 63 19.22 9.67 -11.81
CA TRP A 63 19.03 10.61 -10.70
C TRP A 63 18.83 12.03 -11.22
N LYS A 64 17.79 12.70 -10.70
CA LYS A 64 17.61 14.15 -10.87
C LYS A 64 17.88 14.83 -9.53
N ILE A 65 18.36 16.06 -9.59
CA ILE A 65 18.52 16.92 -8.40
C ILE A 65 17.20 17.68 -8.22
N ALA A 66 16.52 17.45 -7.09
CA ALA A 66 15.36 18.25 -6.74
C ALA A 66 15.77 19.69 -6.38
N ARG A 67 14.83 20.65 -6.47
CA ARG A 67 15.12 22.08 -6.21
C ARG A 67 15.71 22.37 -4.83
N ASN A 68 15.51 21.47 -3.86
CA ASN A 68 16.05 21.54 -2.51
C ASN A 68 17.43 20.87 -2.35
N GLY A 69 18.09 20.48 -3.44
CA GLY A 69 19.40 19.82 -3.43
C GLY A 69 19.36 18.34 -3.07
N GLN A 70 18.18 17.75 -2.89
CA GLN A 70 18.03 16.33 -2.61
C GLN A 70 18.12 15.50 -3.90
N LEU A 71 18.87 14.40 -3.86
CA LEU A 71 18.85 13.39 -4.91
C LEU A 71 17.47 12.72 -4.95
N ILE A 72 16.77 12.82 -6.08
CA ILE A 72 15.56 12.06 -6.34
C ILE A 72 15.87 10.95 -7.35
N GLN A 73 15.48 9.73 -7.01
CA GLN A 73 15.47 8.63 -7.97
C GLN A 73 14.41 8.97 -9.03
N THR A 74 14.84 9.27 -10.26
CA THR A 74 13.92 9.11 -11.38
C THR A 74 13.80 7.61 -11.58
N HIS A 75 12.60 7.04 -11.41
CA HIS A 75 12.35 5.63 -11.68
C HIS A 75 12.77 5.30 -13.12
N ASN A 76 14.04 4.92 -13.31
CA ASN A 76 14.44 4.17 -14.48
C ASN A 76 13.91 2.75 -14.24
N LYS A 77 12.71 2.51 -14.74
CA LYS A 77 11.98 1.25 -14.56
C LYS A 77 12.66 0.19 -15.43
N ASN A 78 13.66 -0.46 -14.89
CA ASN A 78 13.95 -1.83 -15.29
C ASN A 78 13.54 -2.75 -14.14
N VAL A 79 12.23 -2.85 -13.93
CA VAL A 79 11.66 -3.83 -13.01
C VAL A 79 10.82 -4.74 -13.89
N ASN A 80 11.36 -5.93 -14.18
CA ASN A 80 10.60 -7.06 -14.68
C ASN A 80 9.52 -7.39 -13.63
N ASP A 81 8.40 -6.70 -13.74
CA ASP A 81 7.21 -6.88 -12.92
C ASP A 81 6.43 -8.08 -13.44
N LEU A 82 7.01 -9.26 -13.26
CA LEU A 82 6.42 -10.51 -13.71
C LEU A 82 5.09 -10.74 -13.01
N GLY A 83 4.07 -11.04 -13.82
CA GLY A 83 2.70 -11.20 -13.34
C GLY A 83 1.72 -11.38 -14.48
N PHE A 84 0.45 -11.22 -14.15
CA PHE A 84 -0.66 -11.42 -15.07
C PHE A 84 -1.43 -10.12 -15.27
N VAL A 85 -1.85 -9.86 -16.50
CA VAL A 85 -2.91 -8.92 -16.84
C VAL A 85 -4.15 -9.74 -17.16
N TYR A 86 -5.31 -9.39 -16.59
CA TYR A 86 -6.52 -10.20 -16.68
C TYR A 86 -7.77 -9.37 -16.99
N VAL A 87 -8.77 -10.05 -17.55
CA VAL A 87 -10.12 -9.55 -17.80
C VAL A 87 -11.10 -10.37 -16.97
N LEU A 88 -11.90 -9.69 -16.15
CA LEU A 88 -13.00 -10.28 -15.39
C LEU A 88 -14.34 -9.74 -15.90
N SER A 89 -15.32 -10.63 -16.01
CA SER A 89 -16.71 -10.27 -16.23
C SER A 89 -17.53 -10.53 -14.96
N ASN A 90 -18.70 -9.92 -14.86
CA ASN A 90 -19.67 -10.26 -13.83
C ASN A 90 -21.08 -10.19 -14.41
N SER A 91 -21.75 -11.33 -14.45
CA SER A 91 -23.11 -11.48 -15.02
C SER A 91 -24.18 -10.64 -14.32
N LEU A 92 -23.99 -10.27 -13.05
CA LEU A 92 -24.96 -9.46 -12.29
C LEU A 92 -24.65 -7.95 -12.34
N LEU A 93 -23.55 -7.55 -12.99
CA LEU A 93 -23.28 -6.16 -13.31
C LEU A 93 -23.98 -5.78 -14.62
N GLN A 94 -23.51 -4.70 -15.26
CA GLN A 94 -24.03 -4.25 -16.54
C GLN A 94 -23.49 -5.11 -17.68
N ARG A 95 -24.27 -5.20 -18.76
CA ARG A 95 -23.85 -5.87 -19.99
C ARG A 95 -22.62 -5.17 -20.58
N ASN A 96 -21.65 -5.97 -21.02
CA ASN A 96 -20.37 -5.51 -21.59
C ASN A 96 -19.57 -4.62 -20.63
N LEU A 97 -19.77 -4.77 -19.31
CA LEU A 97 -18.94 -4.12 -18.31
C LEU A 97 -17.92 -5.13 -17.80
N ILE A 98 -16.66 -4.92 -18.15
CA ILE A 98 -15.54 -5.77 -17.76
C ILE A 98 -14.61 -5.03 -16.82
N LYS A 99 -13.86 -5.79 -16.02
CA LYS A 99 -12.77 -5.28 -15.19
C LYS A 99 -11.45 -5.73 -15.77
N ILE A 100 -10.56 -4.77 -16.06
CA ILE A 100 -9.20 -5.04 -16.52
C ILE A 100 -8.25 -4.69 -15.37
N GLY A 101 -7.41 -5.63 -14.96
CA GLY A 101 -6.46 -5.39 -13.88
C GLY A 101 -5.23 -6.28 -13.99
N LYS A 102 -4.35 -6.16 -13.01
CA LYS A 102 -3.11 -6.95 -12.93
C LYS A 102 -2.92 -7.61 -11.58
N THR A 103 -2.06 -8.63 -11.55
CA THR A 103 -1.59 -9.26 -10.32
C THR A 103 -0.18 -9.82 -10.49
N ASN A 104 0.67 -9.62 -9.49
CA ASN A 104 1.99 -10.29 -9.40
C ASN A 104 1.92 -11.62 -8.64
N ARG A 105 0.72 -12.01 -8.22
CA ARG A 105 0.42 -13.25 -7.49
C ARG A 105 -0.59 -14.08 -8.27
N SER A 106 -0.95 -15.26 -7.76
CA SER A 106 -1.97 -16.12 -8.35
C SER A 106 -3.30 -15.40 -8.62
N ILE A 107 -3.79 -15.51 -9.85
CA ILE A 107 -5.06 -14.90 -10.30
C ILE A 107 -6.24 -15.37 -9.45
N ASN A 108 -6.34 -16.67 -9.16
CA ASN A 108 -7.44 -17.24 -8.39
C ASN A 108 -7.58 -16.61 -6.99
N LYS A 109 -6.44 -16.36 -6.32
CA LYS A 109 -6.43 -15.68 -5.03
C LYS A 109 -6.90 -14.23 -5.17
N ARG A 110 -6.44 -13.53 -6.21
CA ARG A 110 -6.87 -12.14 -6.48
C ARG A 110 -8.36 -12.04 -6.76
N ILE A 111 -8.92 -12.96 -7.55
CA ILE A 111 -10.37 -13.02 -7.81
C ILE A 111 -11.14 -13.25 -6.51
N SER A 112 -10.66 -14.17 -5.66
CA SER A 112 -11.29 -14.47 -4.36
C SER A 112 -11.25 -13.25 -3.42
N GLU A 113 -10.16 -12.48 -3.42
CA GLU A 113 -10.06 -11.24 -2.63
C GLU A 113 -10.99 -10.13 -3.14
N LEU A 114 -11.31 -10.12 -4.44
CA LEU A 114 -12.23 -9.15 -5.04
C LEU A 114 -13.71 -9.49 -4.75
N GLN A 115 -14.00 -10.72 -4.35
CA GLN A 115 -15.33 -11.18 -3.96
C GLN A 115 -15.65 -10.70 -2.54
N THR A 116 -16.18 -9.48 -2.44
CA THR A 116 -16.60 -8.86 -1.17
C THR A 116 -18.11 -8.69 -1.10
N THR A 117 -18.64 -8.42 0.11
CA THR A 117 -20.09 -8.29 0.36
C THR A 117 -20.78 -7.15 -0.39
N GLY A 118 -20.03 -6.22 -0.99
CA GLY A 118 -20.54 -5.07 -1.74
C GLY A 118 -20.58 -5.26 -3.26
N VAL A 119 -20.10 -6.38 -3.80
CA VAL A 119 -20.10 -6.65 -5.25
C VAL A 119 -21.24 -7.60 -5.59
N PRO A 120 -22.20 -7.22 -6.45
CA PRO A 120 -23.26 -8.13 -6.85
C PRO A 120 -22.68 -9.23 -7.73
N GLY A 121 -22.77 -10.49 -7.33
CA GLY A 121 -22.40 -11.65 -8.16
C GLY A 121 -20.93 -12.03 -8.17
N LYS A 122 -20.64 -13.15 -8.84
CA LYS A 122 -19.30 -13.71 -8.94
C LYS A 122 -18.56 -13.15 -10.15
N PHE A 123 -17.30 -12.73 -9.93
CA PHE A 123 -16.39 -12.45 -11.02
C PHE A 123 -16.02 -13.76 -11.72
N LYS A 124 -16.13 -13.77 -13.04
CA LYS A 124 -15.65 -14.84 -13.91
C LYS A 124 -14.38 -14.36 -14.59
N LEU A 125 -13.34 -15.20 -14.57
CA LEU A 125 -12.14 -14.97 -15.36
C LEU A 125 -12.45 -15.29 -16.81
N GLU A 126 -12.35 -14.29 -17.67
CA GLU A 126 -12.56 -14.46 -19.12
C GLU A 126 -11.23 -14.58 -19.84
N PHE A 127 -10.24 -13.77 -19.46
CA PHE A 127 -8.92 -13.78 -20.09
C PHE A 127 -7.81 -13.49 -19.08
N ALA A 128 -6.63 -14.06 -19.30
CA ALA A 128 -5.41 -13.74 -18.57
C ALA A 128 -4.17 -13.96 -19.44
N LEU A 129 -3.23 -13.02 -19.36
CA LEU A 129 -1.95 -13.07 -20.03
C LEU A 129 -0.81 -12.88 -19.03
N GLU A 130 0.13 -13.83 -19.01
CA GLU A 130 1.38 -13.69 -18.27
C GLU A 130 2.34 -12.77 -19.04
N THR A 131 2.98 -11.85 -18.33
CA THR A 131 3.94 -10.91 -18.93
C THR A 131 5.01 -10.52 -17.91
N ALA A 132 6.23 -10.28 -18.40
CA ALA A 132 7.35 -9.81 -17.59
C ALA A 132 7.16 -8.36 -17.11
N ASN A 133 6.22 -7.61 -17.69
CA ASN A 133 6.03 -6.17 -17.42
C ASN A 133 4.55 -5.83 -17.16
N CYS A 134 3.89 -6.56 -16.26
CA CYS A 134 2.43 -6.46 -16.10
C CYS A 134 1.96 -5.05 -15.71
N SER A 135 2.73 -4.29 -14.93
CA SER A 135 2.45 -2.87 -14.62
C SER A 135 2.49 -1.94 -15.83
N ILE A 136 3.35 -2.22 -16.81
CA ILE A 136 3.46 -1.38 -18.01
C ILE A 136 2.33 -1.75 -18.96
N VAL A 137 2.14 -3.05 -19.20
CA VAL A 137 1.07 -3.56 -20.08
C VAL A 137 -0.30 -3.08 -19.59
N GLU A 138 -0.63 -3.22 -18.31
CA GLU A 138 -1.92 -2.76 -17.77
C GLU A 138 -2.15 -1.26 -17.98
N ARG A 139 -1.14 -0.44 -17.71
CA ARG A 139 -1.23 1.02 -17.89
C ARG A 139 -1.45 1.40 -19.35
N GLU A 140 -0.70 0.79 -20.27
CA GLU A 140 -0.85 1.11 -21.70
C GLU A 140 -2.19 0.60 -22.24
N VAL A 141 -2.68 -0.58 -21.80
CA VAL A 141 -4.03 -1.08 -22.12
C VAL A 141 -5.09 -0.11 -21.62
N HIS A 142 -5.00 0.37 -20.38
CA HIS A 142 -5.96 1.36 -19.84
C HIS A 142 -5.95 2.67 -20.63
N LYS A 143 -4.80 3.07 -21.14
CA LYS A 143 -4.64 4.25 -21.98
C LYS A 143 -5.27 4.04 -23.36
N GLU A 144 -4.99 2.92 -24.01
CA GLU A 144 -5.59 2.57 -25.32
C GLU A 144 -7.12 2.41 -25.23
N LEU A 145 -7.63 1.90 -24.10
CA LEU A 145 -9.08 1.71 -23.87
C LEU A 145 -9.74 2.87 -23.10
N SER A 146 -9.07 4.02 -22.99
CA SER A 146 -9.55 5.14 -22.17
C SER A 146 -10.91 5.68 -22.60
N GLU A 147 -11.27 5.55 -23.88
CA GLU A 147 -12.59 5.93 -24.42
C GLU A 147 -13.74 5.06 -23.86
N TYR A 148 -13.44 3.85 -23.41
CA TYR A 148 -14.41 2.90 -22.84
C TYR A 148 -14.44 2.90 -21.31
N LEU A 149 -13.64 3.76 -20.67
CA LEU A 149 -13.46 3.78 -19.22
C LEU A 149 -14.72 4.30 -18.51
N VAL A 150 -15.30 3.46 -17.64
CA VAL A 150 -16.45 3.81 -16.78
C VAL A 150 -15.98 4.18 -15.38
N SER A 151 -14.99 3.45 -14.87
CA SER A 151 -14.35 3.66 -13.58
C SER A 151 -12.91 3.18 -13.68
N LYS A 152 -12.06 3.51 -12.69
CA LYS A 152 -10.59 3.32 -12.68
C LYS A 152 -10.08 2.02 -13.31
N GLU A 153 -10.81 0.91 -13.18
CA GLU A 153 -10.45 -0.39 -13.74
C GLU A 153 -11.63 -1.08 -14.46
N PHE A 154 -12.73 -0.37 -14.71
CA PHE A 154 -13.93 -0.91 -15.34
C PHE A 154 -14.19 -0.24 -16.69
N PHE A 155 -14.44 -1.06 -17.70
CA PHE A 155 -14.56 -0.65 -19.09
C PHE A 155 -15.85 -1.18 -19.69
N LYS A 156 -16.56 -0.35 -20.46
CA LYS A 156 -17.76 -0.74 -21.20
C LYS A 156 -17.37 -1.17 -22.61
N ILE A 157 -16.89 -2.41 -22.73
CA ILE A 157 -16.35 -2.99 -23.96
C ILE A 157 -16.56 -4.50 -23.98
N ASP A 158 -16.54 -5.09 -25.18
CA ASP A 158 -16.60 -6.54 -25.36
C ASP A 158 -15.28 -7.22 -24.96
N ILE A 159 -15.38 -8.48 -24.54
CA ILE A 159 -14.23 -9.27 -24.05
C ILE A 159 -13.21 -9.47 -25.16
N ASP A 160 -13.65 -9.77 -26.37
CA ASP A 160 -12.78 -10.06 -27.52
C ASP A 160 -11.89 -8.85 -27.86
N THR A 161 -12.47 -7.64 -27.86
CA THR A 161 -11.71 -6.41 -28.10
C THR A 161 -10.71 -6.16 -26.99
N ALA A 162 -11.09 -6.35 -25.73
CA ALA A 162 -10.18 -6.18 -24.61
C ALA A 162 -9.02 -7.20 -24.63
N GLU A 163 -9.29 -8.45 -24.99
CA GLU A 163 -8.27 -9.48 -25.17
C GLU A 163 -7.29 -9.10 -26.27
N GLU A 164 -7.77 -8.69 -27.44
CA GLU A 164 -6.90 -8.30 -28.56
C GLU A 164 -5.99 -7.13 -28.17
N THR A 165 -6.55 -6.09 -27.55
CA THR A 165 -5.75 -4.94 -27.06
C THR A 165 -4.67 -5.37 -26.08
N ILE A 166 -4.97 -6.27 -25.13
CA ILE A 166 -3.96 -6.77 -24.19
C ILE A 166 -2.84 -7.53 -24.92
N ARG A 167 -3.18 -8.36 -25.90
CA ARG A 167 -2.20 -9.12 -26.70
C ARG A 167 -1.32 -8.19 -27.52
N GLU A 168 -1.91 -7.20 -28.20
CA GLU A 168 -1.17 -6.22 -28.99
C GLU A 168 -0.20 -5.40 -28.14
N VAL A 169 -0.68 -4.84 -27.02
CA VAL A 169 0.18 -4.07 -26.10
C VAL A 169 1.31 -4.93 -25.56
N SER A 170 1.02 -6.18 -25.18
CA SER A 170 2.06 -7.07 -24.66
C SER A 170 3.13 -7.40 -25.70
N LYS A 171 2.76 -7.59 -26.98
CA LYS A 171 3.72 -7.81 -28.08
C LYS A 171 4.62 -6.59 -28.29
N LYS A 172 4.03 -5.38 -28.34
CA LYS A 172 4.79 -4.12 -28.44
C LYS A 172 5.82 -4.02 -27.31
N GLN A 173 5.45 -4.40 -26.08
CA GLN A 173 6.37 -4.38 -24.94
C GLN A 173 7.51 -5.40 -25.05
N SER A 174 7.28 -6.59 -25.62
CA SER A 174 8.36 -7.56 -25.85
C SER A 174 9.36 -7.10 -26.92
N GLU A 175 8.90 -6.39 -27.93
CA GLU A 175 9.75 -5.88 -29.03
C GLU A 175 10.65 -4.73 -28.57
N ILE A 176 10.18 -3.88 -27.66
CA ILE A 176 10.94 -2.74 -27.11
C ILE A 176 12.08 -3.21 -26.16
N SER A 177 11.97 -4.43 -25.62
CA SER A 177 12.94 -5.00 -24.69
C SER A 177 14.03 -5.85 -25.35
N THR A 178 13.97 -6.03 -26.68
CA THR A 178 14.95 -6.80 -27.48
C THR A 178 15.93 -5.86 -28.15
#